data_AF-A0A803V641-F1
#
_entry.id   AF-A0A803V641-F1
#
_cell.length_a   1.000
_cell.length_b   1.000
_cell.length_c   1.000
_cell.angle_alpha   90.00
_cell.angle_beta   90.00
_cell.angle_gamma   90.00
#
_symmetry.space_group_name_H-M   'P 1'
#
loop_
_entity.id
_entity.type
_entity.pdbx_description
1 polymer ?
#
loop_
_entity_poly.entity_id
_entity_poly.type
_entity_poly.pdbx_seq_one_letter_code
_entity_poly.pdbx_strand_id
1 'polypeptide(L)'
;NCVCHPKSSQNCVCHPKSSQNCVCHPKSSQNCVCHPKSSQNCVCHPKSSQNCVCHPKSSQNCVCHPKSSQNCVCHPKSSQNCVCHPKSSQNCVIWSCVTCRGLLLRSCCCCLAFL
;
A
#
# COMPACT_ATOMS: atom_id res chain seq x y z
N ASN A 1 14.99 9.37 1.74
CA ASN A 1 14.35 8.05 1.55
C ASN A 1 14.14 7.39 2.91
N CYS A 2 13.04 6.67 3.11
CA CYS A 2 12.73 5.89 4.31
C CYS A 2 12.59 4.43 3.89
N VAL A 3 13.40 3.53 4.46
CA VAL A 3 13.45 2.12 4.05
C VAL A 3 13.45 1.23 5.29
N CYS A 4 12.54 0.27 5.35
CA CYS A 4 12.33 -0.63 6.49
C CYS A 4 12.41 -2.12 6.01
N HIS A 5 13.37 -2.91 6.52
CA HIS A 5 13.57 -4.33 6.16
C HIS A 5 13.65 -5.30 7.37
N PRO A 6 12.61 -5.40 8.21
CA PRO A 6 12.67 -6.34 9.33
C PRO A 6 12.51 -7.79 8.86
N LYS A 7 13.27 -8.72 9.47
CA LYS A 7 13.15 -10.16 9.19
C LYS A 7 11.88 -10.77 9.80
N SER A 8 11.52 -10.36 11.01
CA SER A 8 10.28 -10.75 11.69
C SER A 8 9.91 -9.64 12.67
N SER A 9 8.64 -9.27 12.71
CA SER A 9 8.13 -8.25 13.64
C SER A 9 6.65 -8.47 13.85
N GLN A 10 6.11 -8.25 15.05
CA GLN A 10 4.66 -8.15 15.20
C GLN A 10 4.13 -7.01 14.33
N ASN A 11 4.74 -5.82 14.44
CA ASN A 11 4.37 -4.63 13.68
C ASN A 11 5.60 -4.02 12.98
N CYS A 12 5.48 -3.78 11.68
CA CYS A 12 6.43 -2.99 10.90
C CYS A 12 5.74 -1.69 10.48
N VAL A 13 6.19 -0.56 11.00
CA VAL A 13 5.50 0.73 10.83
C VAL A 13 6.48 1.81 10.37
N CYS A 14 6.17 2.53 9.29
CA CYS A 14 7.01 3.61 8.77
C CYS A 14 6.17 4.90 8.55
N HIS A 15 6.55 5.99 9.22
CA HIS A 15 5.83 7.29 9.24
C HIS A 15 6.74 8.48 8.88
N PRO A 16 7.32 8.57 7.68
CA PRO A 16 8.13 9.72 7.33
C PRO A 16 7.26 10.97 7.10
N LYS A 17 7.75 12.13 7.58
CA LYS A 17 7.10 13.44 7.32
C LYS A 17 7.24 13.87 5.86
N SER A 18 8.41 13.65 5.25
CA SER A 18 8.68 13.89 3.84
C SER A 18 9.76 12.93 3.36
N SER A 19 9.56 12.32 2.20
CA SER A 19 10.55 11.43 1.59
C SER A 19 10.30 11.30 0.10
N GLN A 20 11.33 11.33 -0.75
CA GLN A 20 11.15 10.93 -2.16
C GLN A 20 10.56 9.51 -2.23
N ASN A 21 11.21 8.55 -1.58
CA ASN A 21 10.73 7.16 -1.50
C ASN A 21 10.53 6.70 -0.06
N CYS A 22 9.40 6.05 0.21
CA CYS A 22 9.08 5.32 1.45
C CYS A 22 8.82 3.86 1.10
N VAL A 23 9.65 2.94 1.63
CA VAL A 23 9.66 1.52 1.23
C VAL A 23 9.66 0.62 2.45
N CYS A 24 8.73 -0.33 2.52
CA CYS A 24 8.59 -1.27 3.62
C CYS A 24 8.57 -2.72 3.10
N HIS A 25 9.56 -3.54 3.48
CA HIS A 25 9.72 -4.91 3.00
C HIS A 25 10.01 -5.89 4.17
N PRO A 26 9.02 -6.18 5.02
CA PRO A 26 9.17 -7.19 6.06
C PRO A 26 9.13 -8.60 5.45
N LYS A 27 9.97 -9.52 5.96
CA LYS A 27 9.89 -10.95 5.56
C LYS A 27 8.70 -11.65 6.22
N SER A 28 8.37 -11.30 7.47
CA SER A 28 7.18 -11.76 8.16
C SER A 28 6.69 -10.69 9.13
N SER A 29 5.39 -10.39 9.11
CA SER A 29 4.77 -9.53 10.12
C SER A 29 3.33 -9.91 10.42
N GLN A 30 2.79 -9.52 11.58
CA GLN A 30 1.32 -9.50 11.71
C GLN A 30 0.79 -8.30 10.93
N ASN A 31 1.33 -7.11 11.21
CA ASN A 31 0.93 -5.87 10.54
C ASN A 31 2.11 -5.17 9.88
N CYS A 32 1.93 -4.74 8.64
CA CYS A 32 2.84 -3.86 7.91
C CYS A 32 2.09 -2.58 7.54
N VAL A 33 2.53 -1.43 8.06
CA VAL A 33 1.84 -0.14 7.89
C VAL A 33 2.82 0.92 7.40
N CYS A 34 2.50 1.59 6.29
CA CYS A 34 3.31 2.70 5.78
C CYS A 34 2.42 3.92 5.56
N HIS A 35 2.74 5.02 6.24
CA HIS A 35 1.87 6.20 6.30
C HIS A 35 2.71 7.49 6.21
N PRO A 36 3.26 7.77 5.02
CA PRO A 36 4.02 9.00 4.79
C PRO A 36 3.07 10.21 4.69
N LYS A 37 3.52 11.37 5.21
CA LYS A 37 2.75 12.62 5.07
C LYS A 37 2.91 13.23 3.67
N SER A 38 4.10 13.13 3.07
CA SER A 38 4.36 13.49 1.69
C SER A 38 5.44 12.56 1.12
N SER A 39 5.18 12.00 -0.07
CA SER A 39 6.19 11.23 -0.80
C SER A 39 6.03 11.34 -2.31
N GLN A 40 7.06 11.00 -3.09
CA GLN A 40 6.84 10.69 -4.51
C GLN A 40 6.31 9.27 -4.63
N ASN A 41 7.01 8.31 -4.01
CA ASN A 41 6.63 6.90 -4.04
C ASN A 41 6.48 6.31 -2.63
N CYS A 42 5.39 5.60 -2.40
CA CYS A 42 5.15 4.78 -1.23
C CYS A 42 4.96 3.31 -1.66
N VAL A 43 5.82 2.41 -1.17
CA VAL A 43 5.81 1.00 -1.54
C VAL A 43 5.81 0.11 -0.31
N CYS A 44 4.88 -0.85 -0.25
CA CYS A 44 4.80 -1.87 0.78
C CYS A 44 4.85 -3.26 0.12
N HIS A 45 5.84 -4.09 0.48
CA HIS A 45 6.04 -5.42 -0.12
C HIS A 45 6.39 -6.46 0.96
N PRO A 46 5.43 -6.83 1.81
CA PRO A 46 5.65 -7.89 2.78
C PRO A 46 5.68 -9.26 2.09
N LYS A 47 6.60 -10.14 2.50
CA LYS A 47 6.59 -11.53 2.01
C LYS A 47 5.46 -12.35 2.65
N SER A 48 5.17 -12.09 3.93
CA SER A 48 4.03 -12.68 4.65
C SER A 48 3.52 -11.67 5.66
N SER A 49 2.24 -11.31 5.60
CA SER A 49 1.61 -10.46 6.61
C SER A 49 0.17 -10.83 6.87
N GLN A 50 -0.38 -10.69 8.08
CA GLN A 50 -1.84 -10.74 8.22
C GLN A 50 -2.47 -9.52 7.54
N ASN A 51 -1.95 -8.32 7.83
CA ASN A 51 -2.44 -7.07 7.27
C ASN A 51 -1.30 -6.24 6.62
N CYS A 52 -1.47 -5.83 5.36
CA CYS A 52 -0.70 -4.75 4.70
C CYS A 52 -1.58 -3.51 4.60
N VAL A 53 -1.09 -2.36 5.09
CA VAL A 53 -1.79 -1.08 4.95
C VAL A 53 -0.82 -0.01 4.44
N CYS A 54 -1.17 0.65 3.34
CA CYS A 54 -0.46 1.84 2.86
C CYS A 54 -1.43 3.03 2.81
N HIS A 55 -1.12 4.09 3.56
CA HIS A 55 -1.98 5.25 3.72
C HIS A 55 -1.19 6.56 3.62
N PRO A 56 -0.71 6.93 2.42
CA PRO A 56 -0.03 8.19 2.22
C PRO A 56 -1.03 9.36 2.23
N LYS A 57 -0.67 10.47 2.91
CA LYS A 57 -1.48 11.71 2.83
C LYS A 57 -1.33 12.40 1.47
N SER A 58 -0.13 12.38 0.91
CA SER A 58 0.18 12.85 -0.44
C SER A 58 1.28 11.98 -1.05
N SER A 59 1.02 11.44 -2.23
CA SER A 59 1.97 10.64 -3.01
C SER A 59 1.81 10.92 -4.51
N GLN A 60 2.82 10.67 -5.33
CA GLN A 60 2.57 10.48 -6.77
C GLN A 60 2.09 9.04 -6.98
N ASN A 61 2.83 8.07 -6.45
CA ASN A 61 2.52 6.66 -6.58
C ASN A 61 2.44 5.97 -5.21
N CYS A 62 1.41 5.13 -5.04
CA CYS A 62 1.24 4.25 -3.89
C CYS A 62 1.08 2.81 -4.38
N VAL A 63 1.89 1.88 -3.84
CA VAL A 63 1.89 0.47 -4.23
C VAL A 63 1.92 -0.43 -2.98
N CYS A 64 0.95 -1.33 -2.82
CA CYS A 64 1.08 -2.51 -1.92
C CYS A 64 1.11 -3.77 -2.78
N HIS A 65 2.15 -4.60 -2.61
CA HIS A 65 2.30 -5.86 -3.33
C HIS A 65 2.79 -6.97 -2.38
N PRO A 66 1.90 -7.51 -1.53
CA PRO A 66 2.25 -8.57 -0.60
C PRO A 66 2.31 -9.92 -1.33
N LYS A 67 3.27 -10.78 -0.95
CA LYS A 67 3.32 -12.15 -1.50
C LYS A 67 2.24 -13.05 -0.89
N SER A 68 1.96 -12.88 0.40
CA SER A 68 0.89 -13.57 1.11
C SER A 68 0.35 -12.63 2.18
N SER A 69 -0.96 -12.36 2.14
CA SER A 69 -1.61 -11.69 3.26
C SER A 69 -3.10 -11.90 3.37
N GLN A 70 -3.66 -11.91 4.58
CA GLN A 70 -5.12 -11.99 4.74
C GLN A 70 -5.78 -10.73 4.17
N ASN A 71 -5.33 -9.55 4.58
CA ASN A 71 -5.88 -8.27 4.15
C ASN A 71 -4.81 -7.33 3.59
N CYS A 72 -5.14 -6.67 2.48
CA CYS A 72 -4.36 -5.59 1.89
C CYS A 72 -5.23 -4.36 1.73
N VAL A 73 -4.77 -3.21 2.21
CA VAL A 73 -5.49 -1.95 2.08
C VAL A 73 -4.56 -0.87 1.56
N CYS A 74 -4.95 -0.25 0.45
CA CYS A 74 -4.29 0.95 -0.06
C CYS A 74 -5.29 2.11 -0.03
N HIS A 75 -5.00 3.13 0.78
CA HIS A 75 -5.87 4.28 0.89
C HIS A 75 -5.06 5.59 0.89
N PRO A 76 -4.67 6.10 -0.29
CA PRO A 76 -4.09 7.43 -0.42
C PRO A 76 -5.15 8.52 -0.31
N LYS A 77 -4.89 9.57 0.49
CA LYS A 77 -5.74 10.77 0.51
C LYS A 77 -5.57 11.61 -0.77
N SER A 78 -4.36 11.63 -1.31
CA SER A 78 -4.04 12.27 -2.59
C SER A 78 -2.92 11.48 -3.24
N SER A 79 -3.22 10.84 -4.38
CA SER A 79 -2.26 10.14 -5.23
C SER A 79 -2.50 10.47 -6.69
N GLN A 80 -1.52 10.27 -7.56
CA GLN A 80 -1.79 10.19 -9.01
C GLN A 80 -2.14 8.75 -9.39
N ASN A 81 -1.37 7.79 -8.86
CA ASN A 81 -1.58 6.36 -9.09
C ASN A 81 -1.60 5.59 -7.76
N CYS A 82 -2.50 4.61 -7.69
CA CYS A 82 -2.61 3.70 -6.56
C CYS A 82 -2.81 2.27 -7.06
N VAL A 83 -1.99 1.34 -6.60
CA VAL A 83 -2.04 -0.08 -7.02
C VAL A 83 -1.93 -0.99 -5.79
N CYS A 84 -2.85 -1.94 -5.68
CA CYS A 84 -2.77 -3.09 -4.76
C CYS A 84 -2.75 -4.35 -5.62
N HIS A 85 -1.71 -5.17 -5.48
CA HIS A 85 -1.59 -6.41 -6.22
C HIS A 85 -1.00 -7.51 -5.33
N PRO A 86 -1.84 -8.20 -4.54
CA PRO A 86 -1.42 -9.36 -3.76
C PRO A 86 -1.26 -10.58 -4.65
N LYS A 87 -0.23 -11.41 -4.38
CA LYS A 87 -0.12 -12.73 -5.02
C LYS A 87 -1.08 -13.75 -4.40
N SER A 88 -1.38 -13.61 -3.11
CA SER A 88 -2.34 -14.43 -2.39
C SER A 88 -2.94 -13.58 -1.28
N SER A 89 -4.24 -13.34 -1.35
CA SER A 89 -4.98 -12.64 -0.30
C SER A 89 -6.44 -13.04 -0.21
N GLN A 90 -7.00 -12.93 0.99
CA GLN A 90 -8.45 -13.06 1.18
C GLN A 90 -9.17 -11.78 0.77
N ASN A 91 -8.62 -10.62 1.15
CA ASN A 91 -9.19 -9.31 0.82
C ASN A 91 -8.09 -8.34 0.34
N CYS A 92 -8.30 -7.67 -0.80
CA CYS A 92 -7.54 -6.48 -1.19
C CYS A 92 -8.51 -5.36 -1.54
N VAL A 93 -8.29 -4.20 -0.90
CA VAL A 93 -9.13 -3.01 -1.07
C VAL A 93 -8.25 -1.85 -1.47
N ILE A 94 -8.65 -1.15 -2.53
CA ILE A 94 -8.06 0.11 -2.96
C ILE A 94 -9.12 1.19 -2.78
N TRP A 95 -8.88 2.13 -1.87
CA TRP A 95 -9.68 3.33 -1.76
C TRP A 95 -8.87 4.49 -2.35
N SER A 96 -9.03 4.73 -3.64
CA SER A 96 -8.36 5.85 -4.33
C SER A 96 -9.38 6.94 -4.63
N CYS A 97 -9.17 8.12 -4.04
CA CYS A 97 -9.88 9.33 -4.46
C CYS A 97 -9.03 10.05 -5.52
N VAL A 98 -9.07 9.58 -6.77
CA VAL A 98 -8.47 10.30 -7.91
C VAL A 98 -9.25 9.97 -9.18
N THR A 99 -9.63 11.01 -9.91
CA THR A 99 -10.21 10.99 -11.25
C THR A 99 -9.47 9.98 -12.14
N CYS A 100 -10.15 8.91 -12.55
CA CYS A 100 -9.69 8.02 -13.63
C CYS A 100 -9.61 8.82 -14.94
N ARG A 101 -8.51 9.56 -15.17
CA ARG A 101 -8.18 10.04 -16.52
C ARG A 101 -7.72 8.85 -17.34
N GLY A 102 -8.66 8.06 -17.85
CA GLY A 102 -8.35 6.96 -18.77
C GLY A 102 -9.43 5.91 -18.96
N LEU A 103 -10.37 5.73 -18.03
CA LEU A 103 -11.51 4.85 -18.24
C LEU A 103 -12.80 5.54 -17.77
N LEU A 104 -13.71 5.76 -18.72
CA LEU A 104 -15.12 6.03 -18.49
C LEU A 104 -15.73 4.84 -17.73
N LEU A 105 -15.68 4.85 -16.40
CA LEU A 105 -16.61 4.06 -15.60
C LEU A 105 -17.10 4.87 -14.42
N ARG A 106 -18.43 5.08 -14.41
CA ARG A 106 -19.27 5.77 -13.45
C ARG A 106 -19.30 5.14 -12.04
N SER A 107 -18.26 4.42 -11.62
CA SER A 107 -18.21 3.78 -10.31
C SER A 107 -16.75 3.63 -9.90
N CYS A 108 -16.21 4.63 -9.21
CA CYS A 108 -14.84 4.62 -8.69
C CYS A 108 -14.76 3.68 -7.47
N CYS A 109 -14.91 2.38 -7.74
CA CYS A 109 -14.75 1.26 -6.82
C CYS A 109 -14.13 0.12 -7.64
N CYS A 110 -12.87 0.26 -8.04
CA CYS A 110 -12.11 -0.85 -8.63
C CYS A 110 -11.73 -1.82 -7.51
N CYS A 111 -12.72 -2.56 -6.99
CA CYS A 111 -12.48 -3.84 -6.36
C CYS A 111 -12.10 -4.83 -7.46
N LEU A 112 -10.83 -4.87 -7.87
CA LEU A 112 -10.30 -6.11 -8.45
C LEU A 112 -10.10 -7.08 -7.29
N ALA A 113 -11.19 -7.74 -6.89
CA ALA A 113 -11.09 -8.99 -6.16
C ALA A 113 -10.57 -10.03 -7.18
N PHE A 114 -9.27 -10.31 -7.15
CA PHE A 114 -8.76 -11.53 -7.76
C PHE A 114 -9.19 -12.70 -6.88
N LEU A 115 -10.32 -13.33 -7.24
CA LEU A 115 -10.67 -14.69 -6.83
C LEU A 115 -9.98 -15.67 -7.75
#